data_AF-A0A8C3Y2U8-F1
#
_entry.id   AF-A0A8C3Y2U8-F1
#
_cell.length_a   1.000
_cell.length_b   1.000
_cell.length_c   1.000
_cell.angle_alpha   90.00
_cell.angle_beta   90.00
_cell.angle_gamma   90.00
#
_symmetry.space_group_name_H-M   'P 1'
#
loop_
_entity.id
_entity.type
_entity.pdbx_description
1 polymer ?
#
loop_
_entity_poly.entity_id
_entity_poly.type
_entity_poly.pdbx_seq_one_letter_code
_entity_poly.pdbx_strand_id
1 'polypeptide(L)'
;MTDAFVYFLYRQAEVFLKRGPHRIGSTYKKAVYIQYTNHLYDVIVDKPSWLGFLGPIIKGEVGDSITIHLKNFASRNYTLHPHGVRYTKENEGKLDSILCQNLSKANHSSECKWYSPIRKKNGQVKRDLN
;
A
#
# COMPACT_ATOMS: atom_id res chain seq x y z
N MET A 1 -41.15 -6.93 16.25
CA MET A 1 -40.78 -5.50 16.19
C MET A 1 -39.28 -5.34 15.84
N THR A 2 -38.78 -6.05 14.84
CA THR A 2 -37.38 -5.99 14.37
C THR A 2 -37.27 -5.78 12.85
N ASP A 3 -38.41 -5.70 12.16
CA ASP A 3 -38.46 -5.83 10.71
C ASP A 3 -38.19 -4.49 10.00
N ALA A 4 -38.86 -3.41 10.42
CA ALA A 4 -38.74 -2.10 9.76
C ALA A 4 -37.32 -1.47 9.83
N PHE A 5 -36.57 -1.71 10.92
CA PHE A 5 -35.23 -1.15 11.10
C PHE A 5 -34.18 -1.89 10.24
N VAL A 6 -34.28 -3.22 10.17
CA VAL A 6 -33.44 -4.06 9.30
C VAL A 6 -33.72 -3.72 7.83
N TYR A 7 -34.98 -3.56 7.45
CA TYR A 7 -35.37 -3.12 6.11
C TYR A 7 -34.84 -1.73 5.73
N PHE A 8 -34.86 -0.78 6.68
CA PHE A 8 -34.33 0.56 6.43
C PHE A 8 -32.82 0.55 6.19
N LEU A 9 -32.05 -0.15 7.03
CA LEU A 9 -30.60 -0.28 6.85
C LEU A 9 -30.25 -1.02 5.55
N TYR A 10 -31.01 -2.06 5.19
CA TYR A 10 -30.82 -2.79 3.95
C TYR A 10 -31.03 -1.91 2.71
N ARG A 11 -32.07 -1.06 2.71
CA ARG A 11 -32.32 -0.08 1.63
C ARG A 11 -31.17 0.91 1.43
N GLN A 12 -30.54 1.37 2.52
CA GLN A 12 -29.39 2.27 2.41
C GLN A 12 -28.16 1.54 1.83
N ALA A 13 -27.92 0.30 2.24
CA ALA A 13 -26.79 -0.50 1.73
C ALA A 13 -26.93 -0.88 0.25
N GLU A 14 -28.15 -1.08 -0.25
CA GLU A 14 -28.40 -1.33 -1.68
C GLU A 14 -27.85 -0.21 -2.58
N VAL A 15 -27.66 1.00 -2.05
CA VAL A 15 -27.09 2.12 -2.80
C VAL A 15 -25.63 1.85 -3.20
N PHE A 16 -24.89 1.06 -2.45
CA PHE A 16 -23.47 0.80 -2.71
C PHE A 16 -23.21 -0.61 -3.22
N LEU A 17 -24.00 -1.59 -2.76
CA LEU A 17 -23.68 -3.01 -2.95
C LEU A 17 -24.42 -3.64 -4.14
N LYS A 18 -25.61 -3.12 -4.49
CA LYS A 18 -26.49 -3.75 -5.49
C LYS A 18 -25.99 -3.49 -6.91
N ARG A 19 -25.69 -4.57 -7.62
CA ARG A 19 -25.32 -4.56 -9.05
C ARG A 19 -26.55 -4.29 -9.92
N GLY A 20 -26.35 -3.65 -11.07
CA GLY A 20 -27.40 -3.38 -12.06
C GLY A 20 -26.83 -2.92 -13.40
N PRO A 21 -27.67 -2.63 -14.40
CA PRO A 21 -27.22 -2.23 -15.75
C PRO A 21 -26.30 -1.01 -15.75
N HIS A 22 -26.50 -0.10 -14.80
CA HIS A 22 -25.71 1.12 -14.63
C HIS A 22 -24.94 1.15 -13.29
N ARG A 23 -24.80 0.00 -12.62
CA ARG A 23 -24.17 -0.10 -11.29
C ARG A 23 -23.25 -1.31 -11.21
N ILE A 24 -21.98 -1.05 -10.91
CA ILE A 24 -20.96 -2.10 -10.78
C ILE A 24 -21.29 -3.06 -9.62
N GLY A 25 -21.87 -2.53 -8.53
CA GLY A 25 -22.16 -3.28 -7.30
C GLY A 25 -20.96 -3.28 -6.35
N SER A 26 -20.88 -4.27 -5.46
CA SER A 26 -19.86 -4.30 -4.40
C SER A 26 -18.45 -4.73 -4.82
N THR A 27 -18.28 -5.28 -6.03
CA THR A 27 -17.02 -5.92 -6.46
C THR A 27 -16.30 -5.07 -7.49
N TYR A 28 -15.07 -4.64 -7.16
CA TYR A 28 -14.24 -3.76 -8.00
C TYR A 28 -12.86 -4.37 -8.22
N LYS A 29 -12.33 -4.20 -9.43
CA LYS A 29 -10.93 -4.53 -9.75
C LYS A 29 -10.01 -3.47 -9.13
N LYS A 30 -9.03 -3.90 -8.32
CA LYS A 30 -8.04 -3.04 -7.66
C LYS A 30 -6.64 -3.60 -7.88
N ALA A 31 -5.65 -2.72 -7.99
CA ALA A 31 -4.25 -3.09 -7.82
C ALA A 31 -3.91 -3.00 -6.33
N VAL A 32 -3.28 -4.03 -5.79
CA VAL A 32 -2.96 -4.15 -4.36
C VAL A 32 -1.51 -4.58 -4.19
N TYR A 33 -0.84 -4.04 -3.19
CA TYR A 33 0.50 -4.47 -2.82
C TYR A 33 0.45 -5.76 -2.00
N ILE A 34 1.32 -6.71 -2.33
CA ILE A 34 1.40 -8.03 -1.70
C ILE A 34 2.86 -8.27 -1.31
N GLN A 35 3.08 -8.82 -0.12
CA GLN A 35 4.40 -9.22 0.32
C GLN A 35 4.73 -10.63 -0.15
N TYR A 36 5.97 -10.80 -0.60
CA TYR A 36 6.55 -12.09 -0.95
C TYR A 36 7.74 -12.38 -0.05
N THR A 37 8.08 -13.65 0.11
CA THR A 37 9.21 -14.08 0.95
C THR A 37 10.57 -13.84 0.30
N ASN A 38 10.63 -13.79 -1.03
CA ASN A 38 11.87 -13.72 -1.81
C ASN A 38 11.72 -12.85 -3.07
N HIS A 39 12.85 -12.64 -3.74
CA HIS A 39 12.95 -11.84 -4.97
C HIS A 39 12.40 -12.53 -6.23
N LEU A 40 12.01 -13.80 -6.13
CA LEU A 40 11.39 -14.55 -7.23
C LEU A 40 9.88 -14.26 -7.31
N TYR A 41 9.28 -13.81 -6.20
CA TYR A 41 7.85 -13.50 -6.07
C TYR A 41 6.95 -14.75 -6.18
N ASP A 42 7.42 -15.87 -5.61
CA ASP A 42 6.75 -17.17 -5.75
C ASP A 42 5.83 -17.48 -4.56
N VAL A 43 6.25 -17.10 -3.35
CA VAL A 43 5.55 -17.42 -2.09
C VAL A 43 5.06 -16.15 -1.42
N ILE A 44 3.73 -16.03 -1.31
CA ILE A 44 3.05 -14.90 -0.66
C ILE A 44 3.17 -15.03 0.86
N VAL A 45 3.39 -13.90 1.54
CA VAL A 45 3.29 -13.81 3.00
C VAL A 45 1.86 -13.42 3.37
N ASP A 46 1.24 -14.25 4.21
CA ASP A 46 -0.13 -14.01 4.68
C ASP A 46 -0.23 -12.71 5.49
N LYS A 47 -1.23 -11.90 5.14
CA LYS A 47 -1.56 -10.68 5.87
C LYS A 47 -2.66 -10.95 6.89
N PRO A 48 -2.67 -10.23 8.02
CA PRO A 48 -3.75 -10.35 8.98
C PRO A 48 -5.09 -9.94 8.35
N SER A 49 -6.17 -10.65 8.70
CA SER A 49 -7.50 -10.48 8.10
C SER A 49 -8.05 -9.05 8.20
N TRP A 50 -7.74 -8.35 9.29
CA TRP A 50 -8.16 -6.97 9.53
C TRP A 50 -7.48 -5.93 8.63
N LEU A 51 -6.37 -6.28 7.95
CA LEU A 51 -5.66 -5.34 7.06
C LEU A 51 -6.43 -5.11 5.74
N GLY A 52 -7.37 -5.99 5.40
CA GLY A 52 -8.26 -5.81 4.26
C GLY A 52 -7.47 -5.68 2.95
N PHE A 53 -7.71 -4.61 2.17
CA PHE A 53 -7.02 -4.38 0.89
C PHE A 53 -5.71 -3.58 1.02
N LEU A 54 -5.32 -3.15 2.22
CA LEU A 54 -4.07 -2.42 2.43
C LEU A 54 -2.87 -3.31 2.10
N GLY A 55 -1.77 -2.67 1.70
CA GLY A 55 -0.49 -3.33 1.46
C GLY A 55 0.15 -3.84 2.76
N PRO A 56 1.28 -4.57 2.65
CA PRO A 56 1.99 -5.09 3.81
C PRO A 56 2.56 -3.97 4.69
N ILE A 57 2.74 -4.28 5.97
CA ILE A 57 3.28 -3.34 6.95
C ILE A 57 4.81 -3.37 6.85
N ILE A 58 5.40 -2.24 6.48
CA ILE A 58 6.85 -2.04 6.48
C ILE A 58 7.22 -1.39 7.82
N LYS A 59 8.19 -1.97 8.53
CA LYS A 59 8.69 -1.48 9.81
C LYS A 59 10.21 -1.33 9.73
N GLY A 60 10.74 -0.34 10.44
CA GLY A 60 12.16 -0.12 10.62
C GLY A 60 12.40 0.82 11.79
N GLU A 61 13.55 0.73 12.40
CA GLU A 61 13.98 1.58 13.52
C GLU A 61 14.74 2.81 13.03
N VAL A 62 15.01 3.75 13.94
CA VAL A 62 15.82 4.93 13.63
C VAL A 62 17.25 4.50 13.35
N GLY A 63 17.74 4.81 12.15
CA GLY A 63 19.07 4.40 11.68
C GLY A 63 19.02 3.26 10.66
N ASP A 64 17.88 2.59 10.50
CA ASP A 64 17.74 1.51 9.52
C ASP A 64 17.70 2.02 8.08
N SER A 65 18.27 1.20 7.20
CA SER A 65 18.06 1.28 5.75
C SER A 65 17.02 0.24 5.35
N ILE A 66 15.95 0.70 4.70
CA ILE A 66 14.85 -0.10 4.21
C ILE A 66 15.01 -0.24 2.69
N THR A 67 15.27 -1.47 2.23
CA THR A 67 15.32 -1.78 0.80
C THR A 67 14.05 -2.51 0.41
N ILE A 68 13.31 -1.97 -0.55
CA ILE A 68 12.10 -2.57 -1.09
C ILE A 68 12.38 -3.06 -2.50
N HIS A 69 12.27 -4.38 -2.70
CA HIS A 69 12.24 -4.99 -4.02
C HIS A 69 10.79 -5.05 -4.50
N LEU A 70 10.49 -4.35 -5.59
CA LEU A 70 9.14 -4.20 -6.12
C LEU A 70 9.08 -4.73 -7.55
N LYS A 71 8.07 -5.56 -7.83
CA LYS A 71 7.73 -6.00 -9.19
C LYS A 71 6.28 -5.70 -9.50
N ASN A 72 6.05 -4.99 -10.60
CA ASN A 72 4.71 -4.59 -10.99
C ASN A 72 4.04 -5.63 -11.91
N PHE A 73 3.16 -6.44 -11.34
CA PHE A 73 2.34 -7.42 -12.07
C PHE A 73 1.03 -6.84 -12.64
N ALA A 74 0.76 -5.55 -12.43
CA ALA A 74 -0.45 -4.92 -12.93
C ALA A 74 -0.30 -4.48 -14.39
N SER A 75 -1.42 -4.21 -15.04
CA SER A 75 -1.47 -3.79 -16.44
C SER A 75 -1.11 -2.31 -16.66
N ARG A 76 -0.83 -1.57 -15.60
CA ARG A 76 -0.53 -0.12 -15.62
C ARG A 76 0.70 0.14 -14.79
N ASN A 77 1.36 1.26 -15.07
CA ASN A 77 2.52 1.66 -14.32
C ASN A 77 2.13 2.13 -12.91
N TYR A 78 2.77 1.57 -11.89
CA TYR A 78 2.56 1.90 -10.48
C TYR A 78 3.88 2.12 -9.78
N THR A 79 3.91 3.06 -8.85
CA THR A 79 5.09 3.41 -8.05
C THR A 79 4.77 3.41 -6.57
N LEU A 80 5.82 3.45 -5.76
CA LEU A 80 5.75 3.48 -4.32
C LEU A 80 6.49 4.72 -3.80
N HIS A 81 5.76 5.64 -3.19
CA HIS A 81 6.31 6.87 -2.59
C HIS A 81 6.15 6.79 -1.07
N PRO A 82 7.24 6.78 -0.29
CA PRO A 82 7.14 6.61 1.14
C PRO A 82 6.94 7.95 1.86
N HIS A 83 6.28 7.89 3.02
CA HIS A 83 6.18 9.00 3.95
C HIS A 83 6.97 8.68 5.22
N GLY A 84 7.55 9.71 5.85
CA GLY A 84 8.26 9.56 7.13
C GLY A 84 9.67 8.95 7.04
N VAL A 85 10.23 8.79 5.84
CA VAL A 85 11.59 8.31 5.59
C VAL A 85 12.35 9.27 4.67
N ARG A 86 13.68 9.17 4.66
CA ARG A 86 14.56 9.88 3.74
C ARG A 86 14.89 9.00 2.54
N TYR A 87 15.06 9.60 1.38
CA TYR A 87 15.43 8.92 0.14
C TYR A 87 16.13 9.90 -0.80
N THR A 88 16.89 9.37 -1.75
CA THR A 88 17.40 10.16 -2.88
C THR A 88 16.29 10.36 -3.91
N LYS A 89 16.44 11.34 -4.82
CA LYS A 89 15.44 11.60 -5.87
C LYS A 89 15.12 10.38 -6.75
N GLU A 90 16.10 9.50 -6.91
CA GLU A 90 15.99 8.25 -7.64
C GLU A 90 15.07 7.24 -6.96
N ASN A 91 14.95 7.33 -5.63
CA ASN A 91 14.17 6.42 -4.78
C ASN A 91 12.85 7.05 -4.28
N GLU A 92 12.48 8.23 -4.80
CA GLU A 92 11.27 8.94 -4.42
C GLU A 92 10.00 8.23 -4.89
N GLY A 93 10.04 7.57 -6.06
CA GLY A 93 8.87 6.90 -6.61
C GLY A 93 7.75 7.84 -7.07
N LYS A 94 8.07 9.11 -7.33
CA LYS A 94 7.15 10.11 -7.91
C LYS A 94 7.37 10.19 -9.42
N LEU A 95 6.27 10.19 -10.18
CA LEU A 95 6.27 10.19 -11.65
C LEU A 95 6.56 11.58 -12.27
N ASP A 96 7.44 12.37 -11.67
CA ASP A 96 7.87 13.66 -12.23
C ASP A 96 9.26 13.60 -12.89
N SER A 97 10.02 12.52 -12.68
CA SER A 97 11.37 12.36 -13.21
C SER A 97 11.50 11.11 -14.11
N ILE A 98 12.36 11.23 -15.14
CA ILE A 98 12.69 10.13 -16.06
C ILE A 98 13.28 8.93 -15.31
N LEU A 99 14.02 9.16 -14.23
CA LEU A 99 14.64 8.10 -13.43
C LEU A 99 13.59 7.19 -12.75
N CYS A 100 12.50 7.77 -12.23
CA CYS A 100 11.44 7.01 -11.56
C CYS A 100 10.50 6.26 -12.53
N GLN A 101 10.51 6.59 -13.83
CA GLN A 101 9.67 5.90 -14.81
C GLN A 101 10.04 4.42 -14.95
N ASN A 102 11.31 4.06 -14.81
CA ASN A 102 11.78 2.68 -14.86
C ASN A 102 11.33 1.84 -13.66
N LEU A 103 11.12 2.47 -12.50
CA LEU A 103 10.58 1.81 -11.30
C LEU A 103 9.11 1.40 -11.48
N SER A 104 8.41 2.05 -12.40
CA SER A 104 6.96 1.93 -12.55
C SER A 104 6.49 0.92 -13.58
N LYS A 105 7.39 0.46 -14.48
CA LYS A 105 7.03 -0.29 -15.68
C LYS A 105 6.37 -1.63 -15.35
N ALA A 106 5.27 -1.93 -16.05
CA ALA A 106 4.64 -3.25 -15.98
C ALA A 106 5.65 -4.35 -16.34
N ASN A 107 5.61 -5.46 -15.60
CA ASN A 107 6.51 -6.61 -15.70
C ASN A 107 8.00 -6.30 -15.47
N HIS A 108 8.33 -5.12 -14.93
CA HIS A 108 9.69 -4.77 -14.57
C HIS A 108 9.90 -4.91 -13.07
N SER A 109 11.06 -5.44 -12.69
CA SER A 109 11.52 -5.47 -11.30
C SER A 109 12.31 -4.20 -11.01
N SER A 110 12.10 -3.65 -9.82
CA SER A 110 12.66 -2.38 -9.38
C SER A 110 13.10 -2.49 -7.92
N GLU A 111 14.05 -1.65 -7.54
CA GLU A 111 14.54 -1.58 -6.17
C GLU A 111 14.48 -0.13 -5.71
N CYS A 112 13.91 0.08 -4.52
CA CYS A 112 13.86 1.38 -3.87
C CYS A 112 14.59 1.29 -2.52
N LYS A 113 15.51 2.23 -2.27
CA LYS A 113 16.23 2.34 -0.99
C LYS A 113 15.79 3.58 -0.22
N TRP A 114 15.31 3.35 0.99
CA TRP A 114 14.86 4.40 1.90
C TRP A 114 15.60 4.29 3.23
N TYR A 115 15.67 5.40 3.95
CA TYR A 115 16.41 5.50 5.20
C TYR A 115 15.51 6.10 6.27
N SER A 116 15.40 5.43 7.41
CA SER A 116 14.67 5.97 8.55
C SER A 116 15.30 7.29 9.01
N PRO A 117 14.52 8.33 9.33
CA PRO A 117 15.07 9.66 9.60
C PRO A 117 15.90 9.65 10.88
N ILE A 118 17.14 10.15 10.81
CA ILE A 118 17.98 10.36 11.98
C ILE A 118 17.43 11.56 12.78
N ARG A 119 16.86 11.31 13.97
CA ARG A 119 16.89 12.25 15.12
C ARG A 119 16.46 11.55 16.43
N LYS A 120 17.42 11.10 17.24
CA LYS A 120 17.31 11.32 18.69
C LYS A 120 17.88 12.71 18.97
N LYS A 121 17.03 13.71 19.24
CA LYS A 121 17.51 14.88 19.99
C LYS A 121 17.63 14.41 21.44
N ASN A 122 18.85 14.32 21.95
CA ASN A 122 19.16 14.19 23.38
C ASN A 122 18.59 12.95 24.09
N GLY A 123 18.77 11.75 23.53
CA GLY A 123 18.55 10.49 24.27
C GLY A 123 17.10 10.16 24.66
N GLN A 124 16.14 11.06 24.50
CA GLN A 124 14.74 10.80 24.77
C GLN A 124 14.03 10.36 23.48
N VAL A 125 13.48 9.16 23.53
CA VAL A 125 12.42 8.73 22.61
C VAL A 125 11.28 9.73 22.80
N LYS A 126 10.97 10.52 21.78
CA LYS A 126 9.72 11.27 21.75
C LYS A 126 8.63 10.20 21.72
N ARG A 127 8.02 9.92 22.86
CA ARG A 127 6.78 9.15 22.92
C ARG A 127 5.78 9.97 22.11
N ASP A 128 5.35 9.44 20.98
CA ASP A 128 4.18 9.96 20.29
C ASP A 128 3.03 9.81 21.29
N LEU A 129 2.54 10.95 21.80
CA LEU A 129 1.43 11.01 22.74
C LEU A 129 0.16 10.58 22.00
N ASN A 130 -0.59 9.66 22.60
CA ASN A 130 -2.01 9.44 22.30
C ASN A 130 -2.81 10.73 22.51
#